data_AF-A0A8S3D161-F1
#
_entry.id   AF-A0A8S3D161-F1
#
_cell.length_a   1.000
_cell.length_b   1.000
_cell.length_c   1.000
_cell.angle_alpha   90.00
_cell.angle_beta   90.00
_cell.angle_gamma   90.00
#
_symmetry.space_group_name_H-M   'P 1'
#
loop_
_entity.id
_entity.type
_entity.pdbx_description
1 polymer ?
#
loop_
_entity_poly.entity_id
_entity_poly.type
_entity_poly.pdbx_seq_one_letter_code
_entity_poly.pdbx_strand_id
1 'polypeptide(L)'
;MEQVGFDPNRIVSSVHTAAFNHMKNSQPTNGVQVHDACNNFKIYTLDWTSDKLEMFVGDDNNPFFQRVLTWERKGQNWEGWPFDKNFFILLNIAVGGSWQVLC
;
A
#
# COMPACT_ATOMS: atom_id res chain seq x y z
N MET A 1 -0.53 -3.02 -2.16
CA MET A 1 -1.88 -3.36 -1.69
C MET A 1 -1.73 -4.41 -0.62
N GLU A 2 -2.37 -4.18 0.52
CA GLU A 2 -2.51 -5.15 1.59
C GLU A 2 -3.98 -5.16 2.03
N GLN A 3 -4.51 -6.32 2.38
CA GLN A 3 -5.88 -6.51 2.86
C GLN A 3 -5.89 -7.63 3.90
N VAL A 4 -6.79 -7.52 4.88
CA VAL A 4 -6.97 -8.50 5.95
C VAL A 4 -8.41 -9.01 5.93
N GLY A 5 -8.59 -10.32 6.07
CA GLY A 5 -9.91 -10.95 5.94
C GLY A 5 -10.94 -10.50 6.98
N PHE A 6 -10.50 -9.99 8.14
CA PHE A 6 -11.43 -9.48 9.16
C PHE A 6 -12.02 -8.10 8.82
N ASP A 7 -11.36 -7.32 7.95
CA ASP A 7 -11.85 -6.04 7.41
C ASP A 7 -11.84 -6.10 5.87
N PRO A 8 -12.77 -6.87 5.28
CA PRO A 8 -12.69 -7.31 3.88
C PRO A 8 -12.91 -6.19 2.86
N ASN A 9 -13.34 -5.00 3.26
CA ASN A 9 -13.50 -3.87 2.33
C ASN A 9 -12.39 -2.83 2.49
N ARG A 10 -11.48 -3.00 3.45
CA ARG A 10 -10.39 -2.06 3.68
C ARG A 10 -9.15 -2.47 2.91
N ILE A 11 -8.77 -1.62 1.96
CA ILE A 11 -7.52 -1.73 1.23
C ILE A 11 -6.50 -0.82 1.90
N VAL A 12 -5.34 -1.37 2.23
CA VAL A 12 -4.23 -0.68 2.88
C VAL A 12 -3.05 -0.58 1.92
N SER A 13 -2.34 0.54 2.00
CA SER A 13 -1.03 0.72 1.38
C SER A 13 -0.06 1.24 2.42
N SER A 14 1.13 0.65 2.45
CA SER A 14 2.21 0.97 3.38
C SER A 14 3.51 1.15 2.61
N VAL A 15 4.35 2.06 3.09
CA VAL A 15 5.72 2.25 2.60
C VAL A 15 6.69 1.88 3.71
N HIS A 16 7.66 1.01 3.40
CA HIS A 16 8.67 0.57 4.35
C HIS A 16 10.07 0.91 3.86
N THR A 17 10.86 1.53 4.74
CA THR A 17 12.25 1.92 4.51
C THR A 17 13.07 1.66 5.77
N ALA A 18 14.40 1.86 5.71
CA ALA A 18 15.25 1.71 6.89
C ALA A 18 14.89 2.73 7.98
N ALA A 19 14.55 3.97 7.60
CA ALA A 19 14.11 5.01 8.51
C ALA A 19 12.66 4.81 8.98
N PHE A 20 11.76 4.36 8.10
CA PHE A 20 10.32 4.29 8.34
C PHE A 20 9.78 2.87 8.17
N ASN A 21 9.55 2.15 9.27
CA ASN A 21 9.06 0.77 9.20
C ASN A 21 8.26 0.34 10.43
N HIS A 22 7.62 -0.82 10.32
CA HIS A 22 6.73 -1.37 11.34
C HIS A 22 7.44 -1.68 12.67
N MET A 23 8.72 -2.04 12.65
CA MET A 23 9.48 -2.26 13.90
C MET A 23 9.64 -0.97 14.71
N LYS A 24 9.61 0.18 14.04
CA LYS A 24 9.69 1.53 14.63
C LYS A 24 8.32 2.22 14.76
N ASN A 25 7.23 1.59 14.30
CA ASN A 25 5.89 2.19 14.18
C ASN A 25 5.87 3.55 13.47
N SER A 26 6.74 3.73 12.48
CA SER A 26 6.92 5.01 11.77
C SER A 26 6.65 4.90 10.26
N GLN A 27 6.17 3.75 9.78
CA GLN A 27 5.82 3.54 8.38
C GLN A 27 4.67 4.48 7.96
N PRO A 28 4.78 5.13 6.80
CA PRO A 28 3.62 5.74 6.15
C PRO A 28 2.64 4.65 5.74
N THR A 29 1.47 4.62 6.40
CA THR A 29 0.39 3.69 6.08
C THR A 29 -0.91 4.46 6.02
N ASN A 30 -1.73 4.16 5.00
CA ASN A 30 -3.10 4.62 4.93
C ASN A 30 -4.00 3.54 4.34
N GLY A 31 -5.31 3.64 4.56
CA GLY A 31 -6.28 2.74 3.98
C GLY A 31 -7.56 3.43 3.57
N VAL A 32 -8.25 2.83 2.61
CA VAL A 32 -9.53 3.30 2.09
C VAL A 32 -10.55 2.17 2.09
N GLN A 33 -11.81 2.54 2.23
CA GLN A 33 -12.92 1.61 2.08
C GLN A 33 -13.29 1.48 0.61
N VAL A 34 -13.21 0.26 0.10
CA VAL A 34 -13.57 -0.11 -1.26
C VAL A 34 -14.68 -1.13 -1.15
N HIS A 35 -15.89 -0.73 -1.54
CA HIS A 35 -17.02 -1.65 -1.58
C HIS A 35 -16.67 -2.84 -2.47
N ASP A 36 -17.20 -4.02 -2.10
CA ASP A 36 -17.12 -5.27 -2.86
C ASP A 36 -15.71 -5.73 -3.28
N ALA A 37 -14.66 -5.27 -2.60
CA ALA A 37 -13.26 -5.59 -2.91
C ALA A 37 -12.93 -7.10 -2.96
N CYS A 38 -13.68 -7.92 -2.24
CA CYS A 38 -13.56 -9.39 -2.29
C CYS A 38 -14.44 -10.07 -3.33
N ASN A 39 -15.41 -9.37 -3.92
CA ASN A 39 -16.42 -9.92 -4.81
C ASN A 39 -16.21 -9.52 -6.27
N ASN A 40 -15.54 -8.39 -6.52
CA ASN A 40 -15.26 -7.88 -7.86
C ASN A 40 -13.77 -7.57 -8.02
N PHE A 41 -13.29 -7.68 -9.27
CA PHE A 41 -11.94 -7.24 -9.59
C PHE A 41 -11.78 -5.74 -9.36
N LYS A 42 -10.63 -5.37 -8.81
CA LYS A 42 -10.21 -3.98 -8.62
C LYS A 42 -8.85 -3.77 -9.26
N ILE A 43 -8.61 -2.54 -9.71
CA ILE A 43 -7.34 -2.14 -10.30
C ILE A 43 -6.52 -1.47 -9.20
N TYR A 44 -5.38 -2.07 -8.85
CA TYR A 44 -4.45 -1.50 -7.88
C TYR A 44 -3.26 -0.91 -8.62
N THR A 45 -3.07 0.40 -8.47
CA THR A 45 -2.05 1.14 -9.21
C THR A 45 -1.01 1.68 -8.25
N LEU A 46 0.26 1.52 -8.60
CA LEU A 46 1.37 2.26 -8.04
C LEU A 46 1.96 3.14 -9.15
N ASP A 47 1.77 4.45 -9.04
CA ASP A 47 2.52 5.42 -9.82
C ASP A 47 3.83 5.72 -9.08
N TRP A 48 4.94 5.28 -9.66
CA TRP A 48 6.26 5.37 -9.05
C TRP A 48 7.18 6.20 -9.93
N THR A 49 7.59 7.35 -9.38
CA THR A 49 8.52 8.29 -10.00
C THR A 49 9.78 8.45 -9.14
N SER A 50 10.77 9.19 -9.62
CA SER A 50 11.97 9.54 -8.84
C SER A 50 11.68 10.26 -7.53
N ASP A 51 10.54 10.95 -7.43
CA ASP A 51 10.26 11.90 -6.36
C ASP A 51 9.03 11.55 -5.51
N LYS A 52 8.16 10.66 -6.00
CA LYS A 52 6.96 10.22 -5.28
C LYS A 52 6.50 8.81 -5.64
N LEU A 53 5.87 8.17 -4.65
CA LEU A 53 5.04 6.98 -4.78
C LEU A 53 3.59 7.38 -4.54
N GLU A 54 2.71 7.06 -5.47
CA GLU A 54 1.28 7.25 -5.30
C GLU A 54 0.53 5.94 -5.55
N MET A 55 -0.22 5.51 -4.54
CA MET A 55 -1.01 4.29 -4.59
C MET A 55 -2.49 4.63 -4.78
N PHE A 56 -3.13 3.92 -5.68
CA PHE A 56 -4.54 4.09 -6.00
C PHE A 56 -5.27 2.75 -6.07
N VAL A 57 -6.58 2.81 -5.89
CA VAL A 57 -7.50 1.70 -6.17
C VAL A 57 -8.66 2.21 -7.03
N GLY A 58 -8.96 1.47 -8.10
CA GLY A 58 -10.03 1.76 -9.04
C GLY A 58 -10.82 0.52 -9.42
N ASP A 59 -11.72 0.68 -10.39
CA ASP A 59 -12.59 -0.36 -10.94
C ASP A 59 -12.68 -0.14 -12.46
N ASP A 60 -12.76 -1.20 -13.25
CA ASP A 60 -12.92 -1.12 -14.72
C ASP A 60 -14.17 -0.33 -15.13
N ASN A 61 -15.21 -0.31 -14.27
CA ASN A 61 -16.46 0.39 -14.52
C ASN A 61 -16.50 1.82 -13.95
N ASN A 62 -15.43 2.27 -13.29
CA ASN A 62 -15.36 3.59 -12.67
C ASN A 62 -14.13 4.38 -13.16
N PRO A 63 -14.30 5.51 -13.86
CA PRO A 63 -13.17 6.31 -14.32
C PRO A 63 -12.37 6.97 -13.19
N PHE A 64 -12.91 7.00 -11.97
CA PHE A 64 -12.25 7.61 -10.82
C PHE A 64 -11.48 6.57 -9.98
N PHE A 65 -10.18 6.79 -9.87
CA PHE A 65 -9.30 6.04 -8.98
C PHE A 65 -9.23 6.75 -7.62
N GLN A 66 -9.54 6.01 -6.56
CA GLN A 66 -9.39 6.50 -5.20
C GLN A 66 -7.91 6.43 -4.80
N ARG A 67 -7.34 7.59 -4.45
CA ARG A 67 -5.99 7.65 -3.92
C ARG A 67 -5.95 7.11 -2.50
N VAL A 68 -5.04 6.17 -2.24
CA VAL A 68 -4.85 5.52 -0.94
C VAL A 68 -3.74 6.20 -0.16
N LEU A 69 -2.55 6.35 -0.76
CA LEU A 69 -1.37 6.89 -0.09
C LEU A 69 -0.49 7.66 -1.10
N THR A 70 0.07 8.77 -0.66
CA THR A 70 1.15 9.50 -1.35
C THR A 70 2.36 9.54 -0.42
N TRP A 71 3.52 9.11 -0.90
CA TRP A 71 4.80 9.26 -0.22
C TRP A 71 5.78 10.01 -1.12
N GLU A 72 6.37 11.08 -0.60
CA GLU A 72 7.27 11.96 -1.35
C GLU A 72 8.68 11.84 -0.81
N ARG A 73 9.67 11.91 -1.71
CA ARG A 73 11.09 11.82 -1.36
C ARG A 73 11.54 12.91 -0.40
N LYS A 74 11.05 14.15 -0.57
CA LYS A 74 11.35 15.32 0.29
C LYS A 74 12.84 15.48 0.66
N GLY A 75 13.74 15.20 -0.28
CA GLY A 75 15.20 15.30 -0.05
C GLY A 75 15.78 14.22 0.87
N GLN A 76 15.03 13.17 1.20
CA GLN A 76 15.51 12.06 2.02
C GLN A 76 16.70 11.33 1.36
N ASN A 77 17.61 10.86 2.22
CA ASN A 77 18.69 9.96 1.84
C ASN A 77 18.14 8.53 1.58
N TRP A 78 19.03 7.58 1.31
CA TRP A 78 18.65 6.19 1.02
C TRP A 78 17.87 5.50 2.15
N GLU A 79 18.06 5.93 3.41
CA GLU A 79 17.34 5.33 4.54
C GLU A 79 15.85 5.68 4.52
N GLY A 80 15.51 6.88 4.04
CA GLY A 80 14.14 7.33 3.83
C GLY A 80 13.60 7.05 2.42
N TRP A 81 14.47 6.93 1.42
CA TRP A 81 14.11 6.74 0.02
C TRP A 81 15.03 5.73 -0.70
N PRO A 82 14.80 4.42 -0.53
CA PRO A 82 15.52 3.38 -1.29
C PRO A 82 14.89 3.10 -2.67
N PHE A 83 13.85 3.86 -3.07
CA PHE A 83 13.05 3.64 -4.28
C PHE A 83 13.71 4.18 -5.56
N ASP A 84 15.03 4.17 -5.60
CA ASP A 84 15.88 4.47 -6.76
C ASP A 84 16.65 3.21 -7.24
N LYS A 85 16.27 2.03 -6.73
CA LYS A 85 16.83 0.72 -7.07
C LYS A 85 15.81 -0.14 -7.81
N ASN A 86 16.26 -1.28 -8.32
CA ASN A 86 15.37 -2.27 -8.93
C ASN A 86 14.60 -3.02 -7.83
N PHE A 87 13.29 -3.08 -7.99
CA PHE A 87 12.39 -3.89 -7.17
C PHE A 87 11.69 -4.92 -8.06
N PHE A 88 11.17 -5.97 -7.44
CA PHE A 88 10.32 -6.96 -8.09
C PHE A 88 8.97 -6.99 -7.38
N ILE A 89 7.94 -7.49 -8.08
CA ILE A 89 6.59 -7.59 -7.53
C ILE A 89 6.45 -8.89 -6.76
N LEU A 90 5.80 -8.80 -5.60
CA LEU A 90 5.36 -9.95 -4.82
C LEU A 90 3.83 -9.98 -4.77
N LEU A 91 3.26 -11.15 -4.99
CA LEU A 91 1.84 -11.43 -4.84
C LEU A 91 1.68 -12.70 -4.01
N ASN A 92 0.99 -12.61 -2.87
CA ASN A 92 0.80 -13.73 -1.97
C ASN A 92 -0.52 -13.62 -1.19
N ILE A 93 -0.97 -14.74 -0.65
CA ILE A 93 -2.02 -14.81 0.37
C ILE A 93 -1.37 -15.43 1.61
N ALA A 94 -1.25 -14.66 2.68
CA ALA A 94 -0.75 -15.15 3.96
C ALA A 94 -1.92 -15.59 4.85
N VAL A 95 -1.74 -16.66 5.63
CA VAL A 95 -2.72 -17.17 6.58
C VAL A 95 -2.19 -16.97 8.01
N GLY A 96 -2.83 -16.09 8.78
CA GLY A 96 -2.42 -15.70 10.13
C GLY A 96 -1.35 -14.59 10.16
N GLY A 97 -0.67 -14.44 11.29
CA GLY A 97 0.38 -13.43 11.49
C GLY A 97 -0.07 -12.25 12.37
N SER A 98 0.91 -11.49 12.87
CA SER A 98 0.69 -10.44 13.87
C SER A 98 -0.19 -9.28 13.39
N TRP A 99 -0.22 -9.01 12.08
CA TRP A 99 -1.08 -7.97 11.51
C TRP A 99 -2.52 -8.45 11.28
N GLN A 100 -2.73 -9.75 11.11
CA GLN A 100 -4.03 -10.34 10.82
C GLN A 100 -4.86 -10.66 12.07
N VAL A 101 -4.31 -10.44 13.27
CA VAL A 101 -4.95 -10.88 14.52
C VAL A 101 -4.92 -9.77 15.57
N LEU A 102 -6.07 -9.14 15.79
CA LEU A 102 -6.52 -8.75 17.13
C LEU A 102 -8.02 -9.05 17.20
N CYS A 103 -8.38 -10.07 17.98
CA CYS A 103 -9.59 -9.98 18.79
C CYS A 103 -9.34 -8.99 19.93
#